data_AF-A0A2S9VGH7-F1
#
_entry.id   AF-A0A2S9VGH7-F1
#
_cell.length_a   1.000
_cell.length_b   1.000
_cell.length_c   1.000
_cell.angle_alpha   90.00
_cell.angle_beta   90.00
_cell.angle_gamma   90.00
#
_symmetry.space_group_name_H-M   'P 1'
#
loop_
_entity.id
_entity.type
_entity.pdbx_description
1 polymer ?
#
loop_
_entity_poly.entity_id
_entity_poly.type
_entity_poly.pdbx_seq_one_letter_code
_entity_poly.pdbx_strand_id
1 'polypeptide(L)'
;MNQLNEQLRTLRLGHAAKGLEQQREQLSTYAELTFEERLSLLLESEVLGRSRARIERLKRQAKLRIDASPNQLIYKEDRGLKRIQLSELLTGSYLLKHQNILITGPTGAGKTYVACALATQACEQTYSVRYY
;
A
#
# COMPACT_ATOMS: atom_id res chain seq x y z
N MET A 1 -0.14 13.79 32.13
CA MET A 1 0.01 13.02 30.88
C MET A 1 0.03 11.54 31.24
N ASN A 2 -0.69 10.67 30.51
CA ASN A 2 -0.82 9.25 30.90
C ASN A 2 0.52 8.52 30.66
N GLN A 3 1.10 7.93 31.71
CA GLN A 3 2.35 7.16 31.68
C GLN A 3 2.37 6.10 30.56
N LEU A 4 1.21 5.49 30.27
CA LEU A 4 1.03 4.52 29.19
C LEU A 4 1.32 5.12 27.79
N ASN A 5 0.89 6.35 27.52
CA ASN A 5 1.16 7.00 26.22
C ASN A 5 2.65 7.32 26.04
N GLU A 6 3.36 7.65 27.12
CA GLU A 6 4.82 7.86 27.08
C GLU A 6 5.58 6.54 26.81
N GLN A 7 5.13 5.44 27.42
CA GLN A 7 5.67 4.10 27.15
C GLN A 7 5.43 3.68 25.71
N LEU A 8 4.21 3.87 25.17
CA LEU A 8 3.90 3.58 23.76
C LEU A 8 4.78 4.39 22.80
N ARG A 9 5.01 5.68 23.10
CA ARG A 9 5.91 6.53 22.31
C ARG A 9 7.36 6.07 22.38
N THR A 10 7.85 5.69 23.57
CA THR A 10 9.20 5.15 23.77
C THR A 10 9.43 3.88 22.96
N LEU A 11 8.43 2.99 22.92
CA LEU A 11 8.45 1.76 22.11
C LEU A 11 8.18 1.98 20.62
N ARG A 12 7.99 3.24 20.18
CA ARG A 12 7.65 3.63 18.80
C ARG A 12 6.32 3.02 18.31
N LEU A 13 5.37 2.81 19.20
CA LEU A 13 4.02 2.28 18.92
C LEU A 13 3.04 3.44 18.68
N GLY A 14 3.35 4.29 17.70
CA GLY A 14 2.64 5.54 17.48
C GLY A 14 1.20 5.39 16.96
N HIS A 15 0.91 4.33 16.21
CA HIS A 15 -0.44 4.04 15.73
C HIS A 15 -1.26 3.34 16.83
N ALA A 16 -0.65 2.47 17.64
CA ALA A 16 -1.31 1.90 18.81
C ALA A 16 -1.69 2.99 19.83
N ALA A 17 -0.84 4.02 20.02
CA ALA A 17 -1.19 5.16 20.87
C ALA A 17 -2.45 5.89 20.39
N LYS A 18 -2.58 6.10 19.07
CA LYS A 18 -3.79 6.68 18.46
C LYS A 18 -4.99 5.75 18.59
N GLY A 19 -4.81 4.45 18.38
CA GLY A 19 -5.86 3.45 18.58
C GLY A 19 -6.37 3.42 20.02
N LEU A 20 -5.48 3.63 20.99
CA LEU A 20 -5.82 3.68 22.41
C LEU A 20 -6.66 4.94 22.72
N GLU A 21 -6.32 6.08 22.13
CA GLU A 21 -7.14 7.31 22.25
C GLU A 21 -8.53 7.08 21.65
N GLN A 22 -8.62 6.45 20.47
CA GLN A 22 -9.90 6.12 19.83
C GLN A 22 -10.76 5.17 20.68
N GLN A 23 -10.16 4.11 21.25
CA GLN A 23 -10.89 3.20 22.14
C GLN A 23 -11.42 3.90 23.40
N ARG A 24 -10.73 4.94 23.88
CA ARG A 24 -11.16 5.74 25.03
C ARG A 24 -12.28 6.72 24.70
N GLU A 25 -12.30 7.25 23.49
CA GLU A 25 -13.38 8.13 23.01
C GLU A 25 -14.67 7.32 22.72
N GLN A 26 -14.52 6.06 22.27
CA GLN A 26 -15.63 5.20 21.85
C GLN A 26 -15.85 4.02 22.80
N LEU A 27 -15.88 4.28 24.11
CA LEU A 27 -15.99 3.25 25.14
C LEU A 27 -17.18 2.28 24.94
N SER A 28 -18.32 2.76 24.44
CA SER A 28 -19.51 1.94 24.20
C SER A 28 -19.31 0.90 23.08
N THR A 29 -18.53 1.22 22.05
CA THR A 29 -18.25 0.31 20.92
C THR A 29 -17.30 -0.82 21.30
N TYR A 30 -16.44 -0.60 22.28
CA TYR A 30 -15.42 -1.56 22.71
C TYR A 30 -15.75 -2.21 24.07
N ALA A 31 -16.91 -1.91 24.67
CA ALA A 31 -17.31 -2.41 25.98
C ALA A 31 -17.59 -3.91 25.99
N GLU A 32 -18.04 -4.47 24.86
CA GLU A 32 -18.32 -5.90 24.71
C GLU A 32 -17.06 -6.73 24.45
N LEU A 33 -15.94 -6.07 24.13
CA LEU A 33 -14.67 -6.74 23.88
C LEU A 33 -13.88 -6.97 25.16
N THR A 34 -13.31 -8.16 25.27
CA THR A 34 -12.34 -8.51 26.30
C THR A 34 -11.10 -7.62 26.24
N PHE A 35 -10.30 -7.62 27.30
CA PHE A 35 -9.02 -6.93 27.31
C PHE A 35 -8.08 -7.42 26.19
N GLU A 36 -8.03 -8.73 25.97
CA GLU A 36 -7.16 -9.33 24.94
C GLU A 36 -7.58 -8.92 23.53
N GLU A 37 -8.88 -8.87 23.23
CA GLU A 37 -9.38 -8.39 21.94
C GLU A 37 -9.05 -6.92 21.71
N ARG A 38 -9.24 -6.07 22.72
CA ARG A 38 -8.86 -4.65 22.63
C ARG A 38 -7.37 -4.46 22.41
N LEU A 39 -6.53 -5.23 23.12
CA LEU A 39 -5.08 -5.20 22.95
C LEU A 39 -4.68 -5.69 21.56
N SER A 40 -5.31 -6.77 21.06
CA SER A 40 -5.09 -7.29 19.71
C SER A 40 -5.38 -6.23 18.65
N LEU A 41 -6.51 -5.52 18.76
CA LEU A 41 -6.86 -4.42 17.85
C LEU A 41 -5.83 -3.29 17.86
N LEU A 42 -5.30 -2.94 19.03
CA LEU A 42 -4.24 -1.92 19.14
C LEU A 42 -2.97 -2.35 18.42
N LEU A 43 -2.54 -3.60 18.63
CA LEU A 43 -1.35 -4.15 17.98
C LEU A 43 -1.54 -4.28 16.47
N GLU A 44 -2.72 -4.71 16.03
CA GLU A 44 -3.07 -4.79 14.60
C GLU A 44 -3.03 -3.40 13.95
N SER A 45 -3.55 -2.37 14.62
CA SER A 45 -3.48 -0.99 14.13
C SER A 45 -2.03 -0.51 13.92
N GLU A 46 -1.10 -0.96 14.77
CA GLU A 46 0.32 -0.67 14.64
C GLU A 46 0.96 -1.39 13.46
N VAL A 47 0.69 -2.68 13.31
CA VAL A 47 1.21 -3.48 12.19
C VAL A 47 0.73 -2.90 10.86
N LEU A 48 -0.57 -2.63 10.74
CA LEU A 48 -1.17 -2.03 9.55
C LEU A 48 -0.64 -0.63 9.29
N GLY A 49 -0.54 0.20 10.32
CA GLY A 49 -0.02 1.57 10.24
C GLY A 49 1.43 1.60 9.74
N ARG A 50 2.30 0.73 10.28
CA ARG A 50 3.69 0.60 9.83
C ARG A 50 3.78 0.13 8.38
N SER A 51 2.98 -0.86 7.99
CA SER A 51 2.93 -1.36 6.61
C SER A 51 2.53 -0.25 5.64
N ARG A 52 1.46 0.49 5.94
CA ARG A 52 1.00 1.64 5.14
C ARG A 52 2.06 2.73 5.06
N ALA A 53 2.67 3.11 6.17
CA ALA A 53 3.72 4.13 6.20
C ALA A 53 4.94 3.74 5.33
N ARG A 54 5.29 2.44 5.32
CA ARG A 54 6.34 1.91 4.44
C ARG A 54 5.95 2.04 2.97
N ILE A 55 4.75 1.63 2.58
CA ILE A 55 4.26 1.72 1.20
C ILE A 55 4.23 3.18 0.73
N GLU A 56 3.68 4.08 1.55
CA GLU A 56 3.62 5.51 1.25
C GLU A 56 5.01 6.13 1.06
N ARG A 57 5.97 5.74 1.90
CA ARG A 57 7.36 6.16 1.72
C ARG A 57 7.94 5.67 0.39
N LEU A 58 7.70 4.42 0.01
CA LEU A 58 8.17 3.85 -1.26
C LEU A 58 7.53 4.56 -2.46
N LYS A 59 6.22 4.80 -2.44
CA LYS A 59 5.52 5.56 -3.49
C LYS A 59 6.10 6.97 -3.67
N ARG A 60 6.35 7.68 -2.56
CA ARG A 60 7.00 9.02 -2.60
C ARG A 60 8.42 8.97 -3.17
N GLN A 61 9.18 7.93 -2.83
CA GLN A 61 10.54 7.74 -3.34
C GLN A 61 10.58 7.40 -4.84
N ALA A 62 9.55 6.71 -5.34
CA ALA A 62 9.47 6.32 -6.74
C ALA A 62 9.33 7.52 -7.69
N LYS A 63 8.80 8.65 -7.21
CA LYS A 63 8.63 9.90 -7.99
C LYS A 63 7.94 9.66 -9.34
N LEU A 64 6.87 8.87 -9.31
CA LEU A 64 6.11 8.54 -10.52
C LEU A 64 5.55 9.81 -11.15
N ARG A 65 5.61 9.88 -12.48
CA ARG A 65 5.10 11.02 -13.25
C ARG A 65 3.59 11.18 -13.11
N ILE A 66 2.88 10.08 -12.96
CA ILE A 66 1.42 10.01 -12.89
C ILE A 66 1.05 9.11 -11.71
N ASP A 67 0.07 9.53 -10.92
CA ASP A 67 -0.58 8.66 -9.95
C ASP A 67 -1.51 7.70 -10.70
N ALA A 68 -0.99 6.52 -11.02
CA ALA A 68 -1.69 5.51 -11.80
C ALA A 68 -2.09 4.34 -10.90
N SER A 69 -3.38 4.01 -10.93
CA SER A 69 -3.94 2.87 -10.21
C SER A 69 -4.14 1.70 -11.17
N PRO A 70 -3.72 0.47 -10.79
CA PRO A 70 -4.04 -0.73 -11.56
C PRO A 70 -5.54 -0.91 -11.86
N ASN A 71 -6.41 -0.45 -10.95
CA ASN A 71 -7.87 -0.58 -11.08
C ASN A 71 -8.46 0.31 -12.17
N GLN A 72 -7.74 1.35 -12.60
CA GLN A 72 -8.16 2.31 -13.62
C GLN A 72 -7.61 1.96 -15.01
N LEU A 73 -6.97 0.81 -15.17
CA LEU A 73 -6.48 0.35 -16.46
C LEU A 73 -7.65 -0.03 -17.39
N ILE A 74 -7.70 0.61 -18.55
CA ILE A 74 -8.75 0.38 -19.55
C ILE A 74 -8.30 -0.72 -20.53
N TYR A 75 -9.06 -1.81 -20.57
CA TYR A 75 -8.86 -2.96 -21.45
C TYR A 75 -9.86 -2.89 -22.61
N LYS A 76 -9.53 -2.14 -23.66
CA LYS A 76 -10.28 -2.15 -24.93
C LYS A 76 -9.57 -3.04 -25.93
N GLU A 77 -10.32 -3.74 -26.78
CA GLU A 77 -9.77 -4.65 -27.79
C GLU A 77 -8.78 -3.94 -28.73
N ASP A 78 -9.10 -2.70 -29.15
CA ASP A 78 -8.23 -1.88 -30.01
C ASP A 78 -6.87 -1.51 -29.40
N ARG A 79 -6.69 -1.64 -28.07
CA ARG A 79 -5.41 -1.34 -27.40
C ARG A 79 -4.43 -2.51 -27.44
N GLY A 80 -4.89 -3.72 -27.78
CA GLY A 80 -4.06 -4.93 -27.71
C GLY A 80 -3.59 -5.30 -26.29
N LEU A 81 -4.18 -4.69 -25.25
CA LEU A 81 -3.81 -4.90 -23.85
C LEU A 81 -4.61 -6.07 -23.27
N LYS A 82 -3.98 -7.24 -23.19
CA LYS A 82 -4.62 -8.46 -22.67
C LYS A 82 -4.74 -8.40 -21.14
N ARG A 83 -5.98 -8.47 -20.63
CA ARG A 83 -6.26 -8.45 -19.18
C ARG A 83 -5.52 -9.55 -18.43
N ILE A 84 -5.49 -10.76 -18.97
CA ILE A 84 -4.82 -11.92 -18.35
C ILE A 84 -3.33 -11.64 -18.14
N GLN A 85 -2.65 -11.14 -19.17
CA GLN A 85 -1.22 -10.82 -19.10
C GLN A 85 -0.95 -9.71 -18.08
N LEU A 86 -1.76 -8.66 -18.06
CA LEU A 86 -1.56 -7.56 -17.13
C LEU A 86 -1.85 -7.97 -15.68
N SER A 87 -2.87 -8.79 -15.45
CA SER A 87 -3.13 -9.39 -14.14
C SER A 87 -1.96 -10.22 -13.65
N GLU A 88 -1.33 -11.03 -14.52
CA GLU A 88 -0.13 -11.79 -14.18
C GLU A 88 1.03 -10.85 -13.79
N LEU A 89 1.27 -9.80 -14.56
CA LEU A 89 2.30 -8.81 -14.22
C LEU A 89 2.00 -8.12 -12.88
N LEU A 90 0.74 -7.78 -12.61
CA LEU A 90 0.32 -7.17 -11.34
C LEU A 90 0.48 -8.08 -10.12
N THR A 91 0.67 -9.39 -10.29
CA THR A 91 1.07 -10.28 -9.19
C THR A 91 2.50 -10.03 -8.71
N GLY A 92 3.33 -9.37 -9.52
CA GLY A 92 4.74 -9.14 -9.20
C GLY A 92 5.65 -10.35 -9.49
N SER A 93 5.15 -11.39 -10.17
CA SER A 93 5.94 -12.59 -10.51
C SER A 93 7.21 -12.26 -11.30
N TYR A 94 7.17 -11.24 -12.17
CA TYR A 94 8.31 -10.76 -12.94
C TYR A 94 9.40 -10.14 -12.05
N LEU A 95 9.05 -9.54 -10.91
CA LEU A 95 10.01 -8.97 -9.96
C LEU A 95 10.82 -10.09 -9.28
N LEU A 96 10.13 -11.16 -8.86
CA LEU A 96 10.76 -12.34 -8.27
C LEU A 96 11.67 -13.08 -9.26
N LYS A 97 11.26 -13.12 -10.53
CA LYS A 97 12.01 -13.77 -11.62
C LYS A 97 13.06 -12.87 -12.27
N HIS A 98 13.20 -11.61 -11.81
CA HIS A 98 14.07 -10.60 -12.42
C HIS A 98 13.86 -10.44 -13.94
N GLN A 99 12.61 -10.44 -14.38
CA GLN A 99 12.24 -10.34 -15.79
C GLN A 99 11.92 -8.90 -16.19
N ASN A 100 12.41 -8.51 -17.37
CA ASN A 100 12.15 -7.20 -17.94
C ASN A 100 10.78 -7.16 -18.63
N ILE A 101 10.05 -6.07 -18.46
CA ILE A 101 8.80 -5.80 -19.17
C ILE A 101 9.06 -4.76 -20.25
N LEU A 102 8.78 -5.10 -21.50
CA LEU A 102 8.82 -4.16 -22.62
C LEU A 102 7.40 -3.71 -22.95
N ILE A 103 7.14 -2.40 -22.91
CA ILE A 103 5.83 -1.81 -23.22
C ILE A 103 5.91 -1.13 -24.58
N THR A 104 5.25 -1.70 -25.59
CA THR A 104 5.23 -1.20 -26.97
C THR A 104 3.86 -0.68 -27.38
N GLY A 105 3.82 0.21 -28.37
CA GLY A 105 2.58 0.75 -28.94
C GLY A 105 2.70 2.19 -29.41
N PRO A 106 1.69 2.73 -30.10
CA PRO A 106 1.71 4.09 -30.63
C PRO A 106 1.78 5.16 -29.52
N THR A 107 2.18 6.38 -29.89
CA THR A 107 2.13 7.55 -28.98
C THR A 107 0.69 7.79 -28.53
N GLY A 108 0.50 8.15 -27.26
CA GLY A 108 -0.85 8.36 -26.69
C GLY A 108 -1.59 7.08 -26.28
N ALA A 109 -1.07 5.88 -26.53
CA ALA A 109 -1.72 4.61 -26.17
C ALA A 109 -1.81 4.34 -24.65
N GLY A 110 -1.17 5.16 -23.80
CA GLY A 110 -1.17 5.00 -22.33
C GLY A 110 0.00 4.19 -21.77
N LYS A 111 1.10 4.01 -22.51
CA LYS A 111 2.30 3.29 -22.05
C LYS A 111 2.84 3.80 -20.71
N THR A 112 2.93 5.12 -20.56
CA THR A 112 3.35 5.78 -19.30
C THR A 112 2.41 5.42 -18.16
N TYR A 113 1.10 5.34 -18.41
CA TYR A 113 0.13 4.95 -17.40
C TYR A 113 0.29 3.50 -16.97
N VAL A 114 0.48 2.57 -17.92
CA VAL A 114 0.74 1.16 -17.61
C VAL A 114 2.02 1.00 -16.79
N ALA A 115 3.10 1.68 -17.18
CA ALA A 115 4.36 1.66 -16.44
C ALA A 115 4.18 2.19 -15.01
N CYS A 116 3.49 3.33 -14.84
CA CYS A 116 3.23 3.89 -13.52
C CYS A 116 2.31 2.98 -12.69
N ALA A 117 1.30 2.33 -13.28
CA ALA A 117 0.41 1.43 -12.55
C ALA A 117 1.15 0.18 -12.05
N LEU A 118 2.03 -0.41 -12.88
CA LEU A 118 2.92 -1.50 -12.47
C LEU A 118 3.87 -1.06 -11.35
N ALA A 119 4.42 0.15 -11.44
CA ALA A 119 5.28 0.73 -10.42
C ALA A 119 4.53 0.97 -9.08
N THR A 120 3.31 1.50 -9.13
CA THR A 120 2.44 1.66 -7.96
C THR A 120 2.18 0.31 -7.29
N GLN A 121 1.85 -0.71 -8.10
CA GLN A 121 1.61 -2.07 -7.61
C GLN A 121 2.87 -2.69 -6.97
N ALA A 122 4.04 -2.47 -7.57
CA ALA A 122 5.30 -2.93 -6.97
C ALA A 122 5.57 -2.24 -5.62
N CYS A 123 5.22 -0.96 -5.46
CA CYS A 123 5.31 -0.26 -4.18
C CYS A 123 4.33 -0.83 -3.13
N GLU A 124 3.10 -1.17 -3.52
CA GLU A 124 2.10 -1.87 -2.68
C GLU A 124 2.65 -3.22 -2.19
N GLN A 125 3.38 -3.92 -3.05
CA GLN A 125 4.09 -5.18 -2.74
C GLN A 125 5.40 -4.96 -1.96
N THR A 126 5.66 -3.74 -1.50
CA THR A 126 6.82 -3.33 -0.69
C THR A 126 8.18 -3.35 -1.40
N TYR A 127 8.20 -3.35 -2.74
CA TYR A 127 9.41 -3.18 -3.54
C TYR A 127 9.79 -1.71 -3.70
N SER A 128 11.10 -1.46 -3.79
CA SER A 128 11.62 -0.13 -4.14
C SER A 128 11.56 0.05 -5.65
N VAL A 129 10.98 1.18 -6.07
CA VAL A 129 10.84 1.56 -7.48
C VAL A 129 11.44 2.94 -7.68
N ARG A 130 11.93 3.21 -8.89
CA ARG A 130 12.40 4.52 -9.30
C ARG A 130 11.98 4.79 -10.73
N TYR A 131 11.38 5.95 -10.95
CA TYR A 131 11.03 6.47 -12.27
C TYR A 131 12.07 7.50 -12.70
N TYR A 132 12.45 7.46 -13.99
CA TYR A 132 13.41 8.37 -14.62
C TYR A 132 12.75 9.10 -15.80
#